data_AF-A0A9E2R7C6-F1
#
_entry.id   AF-A0A9E2R7C6-F1
#
_cell.length_a   1.000
_cell.length_b   1.000
_cell.length_c   1.000
_cell.angle_alpha   90.00
_cell.angle_beta   90.00
_cell.angle_gamma   90.00
#
_symmetry.space_group_name_H-M   'P 1'
#
loop_
_entity.id
_entity.type
_entity.pdbx_description
1 polymer ?
#
loop_
_entity_poly.entity_id
_entity_poly.type
_entity_poly.pdbx_seq_one_letter_code
_entity_poly.pdbx_strand_id
1 'polypeptide(L)'
;MSHRAYSCRVGAARRAVHAASAGAVFAFCFSAGASAAAQDYFPPPDSAGGWRTAATAAQVREWAGMDLPKLERAWDFTRRCTQNGGLLVVRHGYLVFERYFGRASRLANPDMASTGKAYTSIACGIMLREFHDRIPDGLDTKVFTQKFLPEAFPLDDPRRADITLGQLLCMTGGYNGEGQAPAAVVMGRAFRLPARPGQNFRDLDISSIRTAMWTNAGAGYSYSSPEPHIASIVLRHVTGMELDRYIDERLAQPMGWGAWGYCLHRGGFTLPHANGAGSIAVHATDALRLGYCL
;
A
#
# COMPACT_ATOMS: atom_id res chain seq x y z
N MET A 1 -52.49 -32.27 -4.93
CA MET A 1 -52.01 -32.02 -3.54
C MET A 1 -51.49 -30.59 -3.49
N SER A 2 -52.40 -29.61 -3.43
CA SER A 2 -52.75 -28.82 -2.24
C SER A 2 -51.70 -27.77 -1.84
N HIS A 3 -51.88 -26.57 -2.40
CA HIS A 3 -51.41 -25.27 -1.87
C HIS A 3 -51.87 -25.04 -0.42
N ARG A 4 -51.10 -24.25 0.35
CA ARG A 4 -51.54 -22.93 0.89
C ARG A 4 -50.53 -22.36 1.89
N ALA A 5 -50.14 -21.11 1.64
CA ALA A 5 -49.66 -20.17 2.66
C ALA A 5 -50.82 -19.77 3.58
N TYR A 6 -50.56 -19.42 4.84
CA TYR A 6 -51.37 -18.44 5.57
C TYR A 6 -50.57 -17.62 6.58
N SER A 7 -50.99 -16.36 6.60
CA SER A 7 -50.56 -15.21 7.39
C SER A 7 -51.31 -15.11 8.73
N CYS A 8 -50.78 -14.23 9.60
CA CYS A 8 -51.48 -13.30 10.49
C CYS A 8 -51.84 -13.65 11.95
N ARG A 9 -51.29 -12.77 12.81
CA ARG A 9 -51.91 -11.96 13.88
C ARG A 9 -52.14 -12.53 15.31
N VAL A 10 -51.46 -11.86 16.24
CA VAL A 10 -51.94 -11.08 17.40
C VAL A 10 -52.91 -11.75 18.39
N GLY A 11 -52.53 -11.71 19.68
CA GLY A 11 -53.46 -11.30 20.73
C GLY A 11 -53.49 -12.12 22.03
N ALA A 12 -52.90 -11.53 23.07
CA ALA A 12 -53.44 -11.42 24.44
C ALA A 12 -53.69 -12.67 25.33
N ALA A 13 -52.82 -12.79 26.34
CA ALA A 13 -53.12 -12.59 27.76
C ALA A 13 -53.73 -13.71 28.66
N ARG A 14 -53.10 -13.79 29.85
CA ARG A 14 -53.50 -14.40 31.14
C ARG A 14 -53.38 -15.94 31.18
N ARG A 15 -52.78 -16.57 32.19
CA ARG A 15 -52.82 -16.31 33.64
C ARG A 15 -51.53 -16.77 34.33
N ALA A 16 -51.17 -16.05 35.38
CA ALA A 16 -50.18 -16.46 36.37
C ALA A 16 -50.73 -17.59 37.25
N VAL A 17 -49.89 -18.58 37.55
CA VAL A 17 -49.95 -19.36 38.78
C VAL A 17 -48.53 -19.39 39.34
N HIS A 18 -48.37 -18.79 40.52
CA HIS A 18 -47.15 -18.87 41.32
C HIS A 18 -46.99 -20.28 41.89
N ALA A 19 -45.81 -20.86 41.69
CA ALA A 19 -45.25 -21.84 42.61
C ALA A 19 -43.83 -21.39 42.92
N ALA A 20 -43.63 -21.00 44.19
CA ALA A 20 -42.34 -20.60 44.72
C ALA A 20 -41.46 -21.83 44.95
N SER A 21 -40.24 -21.81 44.45
CA SER A 21 -39.16 -22.69 44.89
C SER A 21 -37.87 -21.88 44.94
N ALA A 22 -37.36 -21.71 46.15
CA ALA A 22 -36.11 -21.01 46.45
C ALA A 22 -34.92 -21.76 45.83
N GLY A 23 -34.33 -21.18 44.79
CA GLY A 23 -33.05 -21.59 44.22
C GLY A 23 -32.01 -20.54 44.57
N ALA A 24 -30.92 -20.97 45.22
CA ALA A 24 -29.78 -20.13 45.56
C ALA A 24 -29.20 -19.49 44.29
N VAL A 25 -29.21 -18.15 44.24
CA VAL A 25 -28.55 -17.39 43.16
C VAL A 25 -27.05 -17.36 43.47
N PHE A 26 -26.28 -18.21 42.80
CA PHE A 26 -24.86 -17.98 42.63
C PHE A 26 -24.70 -16.73 41.75
N ALA A 27 -24.35 -15.60 42.36
CA ALA A 27 -23.92 -14.41 41.64
C ALA A 27 -22.57 -14.73 40.97
N PHE A 28 -22.63 -15.21 39.73
CA PHE A 28 -21.49 -15.14 38.84
C PHE A 28 -21.25 -13.65 38.56
N CYS A 29 -20.30 -13.06 39.27
CA CYS A 29 -19.63 -11.86 38.82
C CYS A 29 -18.92 -12.21 37.51
N PHE A 30 -19.64 -12.12 36.38
CA PHE A 30 -18.99 -11.88 35.12
C PHE A 30 -18.33 -10.51 35.27
N SER A 31 -17.05 -10.51 35.61
CA SER A 31 -16.14 -9.46 35.18
C SER A 31 -16.27 -9.46 33.67
N ALA A 32 -17.17 -8.62 33.16
CA ALA A 32 -17.06 -8.09 31.82
C ALA A 32 -15.70 -7.42 31.82
N GLY A 33 -14.66 -8.20 31.47
CA GLY A 33 -13.41 -7.65 31.03
C GLY A 33 -13.85 -6.66 29.96
N ALA A 34 -13.71 -5.38 30.28
CA ALA A 34 -13.88 -4.33 29.31
C ALA A 34 -12.98 -4.77 28.17
N SER A 35 -13.58 -5.27 27.09
CA SER A 35 -12.95 -5.24 25.79
C SER A 35 -12.70 -3.76 25.62
N ALA A 36 -11.49 -3.34 25.97
CA ALA A 36 -11.03 -2.01 25.69
C ALA A 36 -11.23 -1.91 24.19
N ALA A 37 -12.29 -1.21 23.79
CA ALA A 37 -12.50 -0.80 22.42
C ALA A 37 -11.12 -0.40 21.92
N ALA A 38 -10.63 -1.06 20.88
CA ALA A 38 -9.38 -0.69 20.25
C ALA A 38 -9.46 0.83 20.06
N GLN A 39 -8.74 1.58 20.90
CA GLN A 39 -8.86 3.03 20.86
C GLN A 39 -8.50 3.44 19.44
N ASP A 40 -9.31 4.32 18.86
CA ASP A 40 -9.08 5.03 17.60
C ASP A 40 -7.78 5.85 17.70
N TYR A 41 -6.65 5.15 17.76
CA TYR A 41 -5.34 5.74 17.87
C TYR A 41 -4.78 5.85 16.47
N PHE A 42 -4.40 7.06 16.08
CA PHE A 42 -3.50 7.32 14.98
C PHE A 42 -2.42 8.28 15.51
N PRO A 43 -1.12 8.03 15.26
CA PRO A 43 -0.07 8.87 15.83
C PRO A 43 -0.18 10.30 15.29
N PRO A 44 -0.08 11.33 16.14
CA PRO A 44 0.10 12.70 15.66
C PRO A 44 1.39 12.82 14.82
N PRO A 45 1.57 13.94 14.08
CA PRO A 45 2.84 14.25 13.43
C PRO A 45 4.01 14.15 14.41
N ASP A 46 5.22 13.86 13.90
CA ASP A 46 6.43 13.80 14.74
C ASP A 46 6.72 15.14 15.43
N SER A 47 6.34 16.27 14.81
CA SER A 47 6.41 17.61 15.41
C SER A 47 5.44 17.83 16.58
N ALA A 48 4.46 16.96 16.76
CA ALA A 48 3.46 16.98 17.82
C ALA A 48 3.56 15.75 18.74
N GLY A 49 4.74 15.14 18.83
CA GLY A 49 5.04 14.02 19.74
C GLY A 49 5.04 12.64 19.08
N GLY A 50 4.55 12.52 17.84
CA GLY A 50 4.67 11.30 17.05
C GLY A 50 4.04 10.06 17.67
N TRP A 51 4.64 8.91 17.41
CA TRP A 51 4.22 7.62 17.97
C TRP A 51 4.36 7.57 19.49
N ARG A 52 3.32 7.09 20.18
CA ARG A 52 3.47 6.60 21.56
C ARG A 52 4.48 5.44 21.59
N THR A 53 5.30 5.40 22.64
CA THR A 53 6.44 4.47 22.73
C THR A 53 6.22 3.46 23.86
N ALA A 54 6.70 2.23 23.63
CA ALA A 54 6.90 1.25 24.69
C ALA A 54 8.41 1.17 24.97
N ALA A 55 8.86 1.81 26.05
CA ALA A 55 10.27 2.08 26.31
C ALA A 55 10.98 0.96 27.08
N THR A 56 10.24 0.15 27.86
CA THR A 56 10.82 -0.94 28.65
C THR A 56 10.45 -2.32 28.10
N ALA A 57 11.26 -3.34 28.41
CA ALA A 57 10.95 -4.73 28.03
C ALA A 57 9.59 -5.21 28.55
N ALA A 58 9.17 -4.74 29.72
CA ALA A 58 7.85 -5.01 30.29
C ALA A 58 6.75 -4.38 29.43
N GLN A 59 6.86 -3.09 29.08
CA GLN A 59 5.89 -2.39 28.23
C GLN A 59 5.80 -3.00 26.82
N VAL A 60 6.94 -3.34 26.21
CA VAL A 60 7.00 -3.99 24.88
C VAL A 60 6.26 -5.32 24.90
N ARG A 61 6.36 -6.08 26.00
CA ARG A 61 5.67 -7.35 26.19
C ARG A 61 4.18 -7.16 26.47
N GLU A 62 3.84 -6.32 27.43
CA GLU A 62 2.48 -6.16 27.94
C GLU A 62 1.57 -5.42 26.94
N TRP A 63 2.04 -4.35 26.32
CA TRP A 63 1.19 -3.49 25.49
C TRP A 63 1.17 -3.93 24.02
N ALA A 64 2.30 -4.44 23.54
CA ALA A 64 2.46 -4.77 22.13
C ALA A 64 2.68 -6.27 21.90
N GLY A 65 2.78 -7.11 22.93
CA GLY A 65 2.97 -8.55 22.79
C GLY A 65 4.24 -8.93 22.04
N MET A 66 5.29 -8.10 22.15
CA MET A 66 6.57 -8.30 21.46
C MET A 66 7.67 -8.70 22.47
N ASP A 67 8.74 -9.31 21.94
CA ASP A 67 9.89 -9.77 22.73
C ASP A 67 11.11 -8.92 22.38
N LEU A 68 11.47 -8.00 23.28
CA LEU A 68 12.59 -7.08 23.06
C LEU A 68 13.91 -7.80 22.75
N PRO A 69 14.34 -8.83 23.51
CA PRO A 69 15.49 -9.67 23.12
C PRO A 69 15.43 -10.26 21.71
N LYS A 70 14.26 -10.57 21.15
CA LYS A 70 14.14 -11.00 19.73
C LYS A 70 14.35 -9.83 18.77
N LEU A 71 13.80 -8.66 19.08
CA LEU A 71 14.01 -7.44 18.29
C LEU A 71 15.47 -7.00 18.27
N GLU A 72 16.18 -7.17 19.38
CA GLU A 72 17.63 -6.96 19.46
C GLU A 72 18.42 -7.86 18.50
N ARG A 73 18.04 -9.16 18.40
CA ARG A 73 18.67 -10.07 17.44
C ARG A 73 18.36 -9.68 15.99
N ALA A 74 17.15 -9.22 15.70
CA ALA A 74 16.79 -8.70 14.39
C ALA A 74 17.63 -7.46 14.05
N TRP A 75 17.79 -6.55 15.01
CA TRP A 75 18.64 -5.37 14.90
C TRP A 75 20.11 -5.71 14.61
N ASP A 76 20.68 -6.66 15.35
CA ASP A 76 22.06 -7.13 15.13
C ASP A 76 22.24 -7.80 13.77
N PHE A 77 21.21 -8.47 13.26
CA PHE A 77 21.22 -8.97 11.89
C PHE A 77 21.18 -7.82 10.88
N THR A 78 20.23 -6.89 10.99
CA THR A 78 20.09 -5.73 10.10
C THR A 78 21.40 -4.94 9.99
N ARG A 79 22.06 -4.67 11.11
CA ARG A 79 23.34 -3.94 11.16
C ARG A 79 24.49 -4.64 10.44
N ARG A 80 24.45 -5.96 10.28
CA ARG A 80 25.50 -6.72 9.59
C ARG A 80 25.27 -6.86 8.10
N CYS A 81 24.06 -6.55 7.62
CA CYS A 81 23.68 -6.72 6.22
C CYS A 81 23.86 -5.45 5.37
N THR A 82 24.04 -4.28 5.99
CA THR A 82 24.21 -3.00 5.30
C THR A 82 25.08 -2.06 6.14
N GLN A 83 25.63 -1.01 5.51
CA GLN A 83 26.43 0.02 6.20
C GLN A 83 25.57 1.11 6.86
N ASN A 84 24.38 1.37 6.30
CA ASN A 84 23.46 2.41 6.75
C ASN A 84 22.06 1.81 6.82
N GLY A 85 21.31 2.13 7.88
CA GLY A 85 19.94 1.66 7.98
C GLY A 85 19.30 1.97 9.31
N GLY A 86 18.04 1.54 9.43
CA GLY A 86 17.31 1.57 10.68
C GLY A 86 16.40 0.36 10.78
N LEU A 87 16.00 0.04 12.00
CA LEU A 87 14.95 -0.93 12.28
C LEU A 87 13.94 -0.25 13.18
N LEU A 88 12.70 -0.20 12.69
CA LEU A 88 11.57 0.27 13.45
C LEU A 88 10.48 -0.80 13.46
N VAL A 89 9.80 -0.93 14.60
CA VAL A 89 8.68 -1.85 14.76
C VAL A 89 7.57 -1.13 15.51
N VAL A 90 6.39 -1.10 14.89
CA VAL A 90 5.14 -0.67 15.52
C VAL A 90 4.23 -1.87 15.65
N ARG A 91 3.58 -2.02 16.82
CA ARG A 91 2.51 -3.00 17.01
C ARG A 91 1.49 -2.49 18.01
N HIS A 92 0.20 -2.70 17.70
CA HIS A 92 -0.94 -2.21 18.48
C HIS A 92 -0.86 -0.70 18.77
N GLY A 93 -0.36 0.08 17.81
CA GLY A 93 -0.20 1.53 17.94
C GLY A 93 0.97 1.97 18.83
N TYR A 94 1.87 1.09 19.27
CA TYR A 94 3.07 1.47 20.01
C TYR A 94 4.31 1.28 19.16
N LEU A 95 5.18 2.29 19.12
CA LEU A 95 6.55 2.14 18.63
C LEU A 95 7.36 1.40 19.72
N VAL A 96 7.62 0.12 19.45
CA VAL A 96 8.25 -0.81 20.41
C VAL A 96 9.76 -0.95 20.19
N PHE A 97 10.24 -0.54 19.02
CA PHE A 97 11.64 -0.56 18.67
C PHE A 97 11.90 0.51 17.62
N GLU A 98 12.93 1.30 17.84
CA GLU A 98 13.42 2.28 16.87
C GLU A 98 14.91 2.47 17.10
N ARG A 99 15.70 2.12 16.08
CA ARG A 99 17.14 2.38 16.06
C ARG A 99 17.62 2.67 14.65
N TYR A 100 18.69 3.45 14.57
CA TYR A 100 19.35 3.84 13.32
C TYR A 100 20.86 3.67 13.46
N PHE A 101 21.55 3.47 12.34
CA PHE A 101 23.00 3.33 12.29
C PHE A 101 23.57 3.83 10.95
N GLY A 102 24.87 4.12 10.95
CA GLY A 102 25.54 4.74 9.82
C GLY A 102 25.01 6.16 9.58
N ARG A 103 24.60 6.45 8.35
CA ARG A 103 24.04 7.74 7.92
C ARG A 103 22.53 7.87 8.10
N ALA A 104 21.85 6.81 8.55
CA ALA A 104 20.42 6.87 8.79
C ALA A 104 20.10 7.62 10.09
N SER A 105 18.98 8.31 10.11
CA SER A 105 18.42 8.94 11.29
C SER A 105 16.89 8.99 11.15
N ARG A 106 16.20 9.37 12.22
CA ARG A 106 14.75 9.57 12.18
C ARG A 106 14.31 10.60 11.14
N LEU A 107 15.14 11.61 10.90
CA LEU A 107 14.90 12.71 9.96
C LEU A 107 15.52 12.45 8.57
N ALA A 108 15.96 11.21 8.29
CA ALA A 108 16.50 10.87 6.98
C ALA A 108 15.36 10.50 6.01
N ASN A 109 15.46 11.01 4.79
CA ASN A 109 14.59 10.66 3.66
C ASN A 109 15.41 9.82 2.66
N PRO A 110 15.62 8.51 2.92
CA PRO A 110 16.34 7.65 1.98
C PRO A 110 15.51 7.45 0.71
N ASP A 111 16.17 7.29 -0.44
CA ASP A 111 15.53 6.75 -1.65
C ASP A 111 14.96 5.36 -1.32
N MET A 112 13.63 5.24 -1.28
CA MET A 112 12.96 3.98 -0.94
C MET A 112 12.89 3.01 -2.12
N ALA A 113 13.46 3.39 -3.27
CA ALA A 113 13.49 2.62 -4.51
C ALA A 113 12.10 2.03 -4.81
N SER A 114 12.03 0.74 -5.11
CA SER A 114 10.81 0.03 -5.49
C SER A 114 9.71 -0.02 -4.41
N THR A 115 10.01 0.27 -3.15
CA THR A 115 8.98 0.43 -2.11
C THR A 115 8.02 1.56 -2.47
N GLY A 116 8.49 2.55 -3.26
CA GLY A 116 7.66 3.65 -3.76
C GLY A 116 6.48 3.22 -4.64
N LYS A 117 6.52 2.03 -5.26
CA LYS A 117 5.40 1.50 -6.05
C LYS A 117 4.13 1.33 -5.22
N ALA A 118 4.28 1.03 -3.91
CA ALA A 118 3.15 0.94 -3.01
C ALA A 118 2.40 2.28 -2.90
N TYR A 119 3.13 3.39 -2.83
CA TYR A 119 2.55 4.74 -2.76
C TYR A 119 1.85 5.13 -4.06
N THR A 120 2.40 4.75 -5.22
CA THR A 120 1.70 4.89 -6.51
C THR A 120 0.40 4.09 -6.55
N SER A 121 0.40 2.87 -6.04
CA SER A 121 -0.80 2.03 -5.96
C SER A 121 -1.85 2.63 -5.02
N ILE A 122 -1.44 3.14 -3.86
CA ILE A 122 -2.32 3.86 -2.92
C ILE A 122 -2.89 5.12 -3.56
N ALA A 123 -2.06 5.91 -4.23
CA ALA A 123 -2.50 7.10 -4.95
C ALA A 123 -3.55 6.74 -6.02
N CYS A 124 -3.34 5.66 -6.78
CA CYS A 124 -4.34 5.14 -7.71
C CYS A 124 -5.63 4.72 -6.99
N GLY A 125 -5.55 4.04 -5.84
CA GLY A 125 -6.72 3.67 -5.04
C GLY A 125 -7.53 4.89 -4.56
N ILE A 126 -6.84 5.95 -4.13
CA ILE A 126 -7.49 7.23 -3.77
C ILE A 126 -8.15 7.86 -5.00
N MET A 127 -7.44 7.92 -6.14
CA MET A 127 -7.97 8.42 -7.41
C MET A 127 -9.23 7.66 -7.86
N LEU A 128 -9.23 6.34 -7.77
CA LEU A 128 -10.38 5.51 -8.15
C LEU A 128 -11.63 5.85 -7.31
N ARG A 129 -11.43 6.21 -6.04
CA ARG A 129 -12.51 6.65 -5.16
C ARG A 129 -12.96 8.08 -5.47
N GLU A 130 -12.03 9.02 -5.63
CA GLU A 130 -12.31 10.45 -5.81
C GLU A 130 -12.87 10.78 -7.20
N PHE A 131 -12.38 10.09 -8.23
CA PHE A 131 -12.69 10.35 -9.63
C PHE A 131 -13.44 9.18 -10.29
N HIS A 132 -14.19 8.41 -9.51
CA HIS A 132 -14.97 7.26 -9.96
C HIS A 132 -15.73 7.54 -11.28
N ASP A 133 -16.40 8.70 -11.39
CA ASP A 133 -17.18 9.05 -12.57
C ASP A 133 -16.33 9.24 -13.85
N ARG A 134 -15.03 9.56 -13.70
CA ARG A 134 -14.10 9.69 -14.83
C ARG A 134 -13.48 8.35 -15.23
N ILE A 135 -13.48 7.36 -14.33
CA ILE A 135 -12.89 6.02 -14.51
C ILE A 135 -13.80 4.94 -13.87
N PRO A 136 -15.03 4.78 -14.39
CA PRO A 136 -16.07 3.99 -13.71
C PRO A 136 -15.79 2.49 -13.65
N ASP A 137 -15.00 1.96 -14.59
CA ASP A 137 -14.60 0.54 -14.60
C ASP A 137 -13.44 0.26 -13.61
N GLY A 138 -12.96 1.30 -12.91
CA GLY A 138 -11.95 1.16 -11.87
C GLY A 138 -10.68 0.46 -12.36
N LEU A 139 -10.30 -0.61 -11.68
CA LEU A 139 -9.13 -1.43 -12.03
C LEU A 139 -9.28 -2.13 -13.39
N ASP A 140 -10.50 -2.40 -13.85
CA ASP A 140 -10.76 -3.08 -15.13
C ASP A 140 -10.71 -2.12 -16.33
N THR A 141 -10.51 -0.82 -16.08
CA THR A 141 -10.37 0.20 -17.13
C THR A 141 -9.19 -0.11 -18.04
N LYS A 142 -9.43 -0.28 -19.35
CA LYS A 142 -8.38 -0.30 -20.38
C LYS A 142 -7.77 1.09 -20.54
N VAL A 143 -6.46 1.22 -20.33
CA VAL A 143 -5.81 2.54 -20.21
C VAL A 143 -5.07 3.00 -21.47
N PHE A 144 -4.72 2.11 -22.40
CA PHE A 144 -4.12 2.49 -23.68
C PHE A 144 -5.19 2.98 -24.66
N THR A 145 -5.71 4.17 -24.40
CA THR A 145 -6.76 4.84 -25.18
C THR A 145 -6.42 6.31 -25.37
N GLN A 146 -7.01 6.96 -26.38
CA GLN A 146 -6.83 8.40 -26.59
C GLN A 146 -7.24 9.26 -25.37
N LYS A 147 -8.12 8.74 -24.52
CA LYS A 147 -8.58 9.41 -23.30
C LYS A 147 -7.53 9.40 -22.19
N PHE A 148 -6.86 8.28 -22.00
CA PHE A 148 -6.01 8.05 -20.82
C PHE A 148 -4.51 8.04 -21.12
N LEU A 149 -4.09 7.72 -22.36
CA LEU A 149 -2.70 7.67 -22.80
C LEU A 149 -2.60 8.06 -24.28
N PRO A 150 -2.97 9.30 -24.69
CA PRO A 150 -2.88 9.73 -26.09
C PRO A 150 -1.46 9.62 -26.66
N GLU A 151 -0.43 9.84 -25.85
CA GLU A 151 0.99 9.71 -26.20
C GLU A 151 1.44 8.29 -26.59
N ALA A 152 0.62 7.27 -26.29
CA ALA A 152 0.88 5.89 -26.71
C ALA A 152 0.54 5.64 -28.18
N PHE A 153 -0.12 6.59 -28.88
CA PHE A 153 -0.63 6.37 -30.22
C PHE A 153 0.29 6.95 -31.33
N PRO A 154 0.42 6.26 -32.48
CA PRO A 154 -0.11 4.91 -32.75
C PRO A 154 0.59 3.85 -31.89
N LEU A 155 -0.16 2.81 -31.50
CA LEU A 155 0.39 1.72 -30.68
C LEU A 155 1.54 1.03 -31.45
N ASP A 156 2.68 0.91 -30.80
CA ASP A 156 3.86 0.16 -31.29
C ASP A 156 3.64 -1.36 -31.22
N ASP A 157 2.78 -1.80 -30.30
CA ASP A 157 2.38 -3.19 -30.11
C ASP A 157 0.85 -3.27 -29.87
N PRO A 158 0.09 -4.00 -30.71
CA PRO A 158 -1.37 -4.07 -30.58
C PRO A 158 -1.83 -4.68 -29.25
N ARG A 159 -1.00 -5.49 -28.58
CA ARG A 159 -1.33 -6.10 -27.29
C ARG A 159 -1.57 -5.09 -26.18
N ARG A 160 -1.05 -3.86 -26.31
CA ARG A 160 -1.26 -2.79 -25.33
C ARG A 160 -2.71 -2.36 -25.20
N ALA A 161 -3.49 -2.50 -26.27
CA ALA A 161 -4.90 -2.10 -26.30
C ALA A 161 -5.76 -2.81 -25.23
N ASP A 162 -5.32 -3.99 -24.75
CA ASP A 162 -6.04 -4.79 -23.76
C ASP A 162 -5.54 -4.61 -22.33
N ILE A 163 -4.53 -3.76 -22.10
CA ILE A 163 -3.97 -3.53 -20.76
C ILE A 163 -4.92 -2.69 -19.92
N THR A 164 -5.28 -3.23 -18.76
CA THR A 164 -6.08 -2.57 -17.72
C THR A 164 -5.21 -1.89 -16.66
N LEU A 165 -5.78 -0.92 -15.93
CA LEU A 165 -5.11 -0.27 -14.80
C LEU A 165 -4.68 -1.28 -13.72
N GLY A 166 -5.54 -2.25 -13.41
CA GLY A 166 -5.24 -3.30 -12.42
C GLY A 166 -4.06 -4.16 -12.84
N GLN A 167 -3.96 -4.50 -14.13
CA GLN A 167 -2.81 -5.26 -14.64
C GLN A 167 -1.50 -4.48 -14.50
N LEU A 168 -1.49 -3.16 -14.76
CA LEU A 168 -0.31 -2.33 -14.53
C LEU A 168 0.12 -2.33 -13.05
N LEU A 169 -0.84 -2.20 -12.13
CA LEU A 169 -0.56 -2.18 -10.69
C LEU A 169 -0.11 -3.54 -10.14
N CYS A 170 -0.40 -4.63 -10.84
CA CYS A 170 0.00 -5.98 -10.49
C CYS A 170 1.18 -6.53 -11.32
N MET A 171 1.76 -5.73 -12.23
CA MET A 171 2.83 -6.13 -13.15
C MET A 171 2.46 -7.35 -14.03
N THR A 172 1.24 -7.33 -14.55
CA THR A 172 0.68 -8.36 -15.43
C THR A 172 0.20 -7.79 -16.75
N GLY A 173 0.59 -6.57 -17.12
CA GLY A 173 0.31 -5.96 -18.42
C GLY A 173 1.09 -6.58 -19.58
N GLY A 174 2.01 -7.51 -19.31
CA GLY A 174 2.78 -8.24 -20.33
C GLY A 174 4.10 -7.58 -20.72
N TYR A 175 4.55 -6.57 -19.97
CA TYR A 175 5.85 -5.91 -20.17
C TYR A 175 7.02 -6.83 -19.85
N ASN A 176 8.05 -6.78 -20.69
CA ASN A 176 9.29 -7.50 -20.47
C ASN A 176 9.91 -6.94 -19.18
N GLY A 177 10.13 -7.81 -18.21
CA GLY A 177 10.75 -7.41 -16.96
C GLY A 177 12.12 -6.77 -17.16
N GLU A 178 12.61 -6.12 -16.12
CA GLU A 178 13.82 -5.30 -16.19
C GLU A 178 15.07 -6.00 -15.62
N GLY A 179 16.23 -5.38 -15.88
CA GLY A 179 17.52 -5.82 -15.38
C GLY A 179 18.25 -6.79 -16.32
N GLN A 180 19.36 -7.35 -15.83
CA GLN A 180 20.24 -8.20 -16.63
C GLN A 180 19.74 -9.64 -16.79
N ALA A 181 18.79 -10.06 -15.94
CA ALA A 181 18.21 -11.40 -15.97
C ALA A 181 16.71 -11.35 -15.62
N PRO A 182 15.88 -10.72 -16.46
CA PRO A 182 14.46 -10.65 -16.21
C PRO A 182 13.84 -12.05 -16.24
N ALA A 183 12.82 -12.25 -15.42
CA ALA A 183 12.10 -13.51 -15.32
C ALA A 183 10.59 -13.26 -15.48
N ALA A 184 9.94 -14.20 -16.14
CA ALA A 184 8.49 -14.30 -16.19
C ALA A 184 8.02 -15.45 -15.30
N VAL A 185 6.83 -15.32 -14.73
CA VAL A 185 6.15 -16.38 -13.99
C VAL A 185 4.78 -16.61 -14.61
N VAL A 186 4.51 -17.85 -14.99
CA VAL A 186 3.21 -18.31 -15.48
C VAL A 186 2.79 -19.53 -14.66
N MET A 187 1.64 -19.45 -13.99
CA MET A 187 1.09 -20.55 -13.17
C MET A 187 2.14 -21.15 -12.20
N GLY A 188 2.87 -20.28 -11.48
CA GLY A 188 3.90 -20.67 -10.52
C GLY A 188 5.23 -21.14 -11.13
N ARG A 189 5.37 -21.16 -12.45
CA ARG A 189 6.61 -21.57 -13.13
C ARG A 189 7.39 -20.36 -13.62
N ALA A 190 8.62 -20.22 -13.14
CA ALA A 190 9.52 -19.14 -13.52
C ALA A 190 10.40 -19.54 -14.72
N PHE A 191 10.59 -18.63 -15.66
CA PHE A 191 11.54 -18.79 -16.77
C PHE A 191 12.19 -17.45 -17.14
N ARG A 192 13.38 -17.54 -17.73
CA ARG A 192 14.17 -16.36 -18.10
C ARG A 192 13.61 -15.72 -19.36
N LEU A 193 13.51 -14.39 -19.35
CA LEU A 193 13.24 -13.58 -20.54
C LEU A 193 14.56 -13.01 -21.10
N PRO A 194 14.62 -12.70 -22.41
CA PRO A 194 15.71 -11.90 -22.96
C PRO A 194 15.78 -10.53 -22.28
N ALA A 195 16.99 -10.08 -21.97
CA ALA A 195 17.19 -8.72 -21.50
C ALA A 195 16.76 -7.72 -22.59
N ARG A 196 15.94 -6.74 -22.20
CA ARG A 196 15.50 -5.63 -23.05
C ARG A 196 15.74 -4.33 -22.29
N PRO A 197 15.92 -3.20 -23.00
CA PRO A 197 15.92 -1.89 -22.36
C PRO A 197 14.63 -1.68 -21.55
N GLY A 198 14.79 -1.23 -20.31
CA GLY A 198 13.67 -0.78 -19.44
C GLY A 198 13.49 0.73 -19.54
N GLN A 199 13.02 1.35 -18.44
CA GLN A 199 12.81 2.80 -18.39
C GLN A 199 14.11 3.60 -18.65
N ASN A 200 13.99 4.66 -19.44
CA ASN A 200 15.01 5.69 -19.60
C ASN A 200 14.60 6.95 -18.81
N PHE A 201 15.36 7.30 -17.78
CA PHE A 201 15.02 8.46 -16.93
C PHE A 201 15.04 9.81 -17.67
N ARG A 202 15.70 9.91 -18.83
CA ARG A 202 15.70 11.12 -19.66
C ARG A 202 14.47 11.23 -20.57
N ASP A 203 13.70 10.15 -20.69
CA ASP A 203 12.50 10.05 -21.52
C ASP A 203 11.50 9.13 -20.81
N LEU A 204 11.17 9.47 -19.56
CA LEU A 204 10.58 8.52 -18.62
C LEU A 204 9.22 7.98 -19.09
N ASP A 205 8.31 8.87 -19.47
CA ASP A 205 6.95 8.50 -19.88
C ASP A 205 6.98 7.61 -21.14
N ILE A 206 7.57 8.12 -22.24
CA ILE A 206 7.54 7.43 -23.53
C ILE A 206 8.35 6.12 -23.49
N SER A 207 9.53 6.11 -22.85
CA SER A 207 10.30 4.87 -22.71
C SER A 207 9.57 3.82 -21.87
N SER A 208 8.79 4.22 -20.87
CA SER A 208 7.96 3.29 -20.10
C SER A 208 6.84 2.72 -20.95
N ILE A 209 6.08 3.59 -21.61
CA ILE A 209 4.98 3.21 -22.52
C ILE A 209 5.48 2.21 -23.56
N ARG A 210 6.63 2.49 -24.19
CA ARG A 210 7.21 1.70 -25.29
C ARG A 210 8.14 0.58 -24.86
N THR A 211 8.23 0.28 -23.56
CA THR A 211 9.05 -0.86 -23.11
C THR A 211 8.54 -2.15 -23.74
N ALA A 212 9.46 -3.02 -24.19
CA ALA A 212 9.15 -4.24 -24.92
C ALA A 212 8.13 -5.11 -24.17
N MET A 213 7.21 -5.76 -24.89
CA MET A 213 6.26 -6.72 -24.32
C MET A 213 6.71 -8.17 -24.59
N TRP A 214 6.56 -9.06 -23.61
CA TRP A 214 6.85 -10.48 -23.76
C TRP A 214 5.59 -11.33 -23.95
N THR A 215 4.41 -10.87 -23.49
CA THR A 215 3.14 -11.61 -23.60
C THR A 215 1.94 -10.66 -23.61
N ASN A 216 0.73 -11.21 -23.72
CA ASN A 216 -0.53 -10.47 -23.60
C ASN A 216 -0.82 -10.07 -22.16
N ALA A 217 -1.59 -9.01 -21.96
CA ALA A 217 -2.05 -8.60 -20.63
C ALA A 217 -2.78 -9.77 -19.92
N GLY A 218 -2.45 -10.01 -18.65
CA GLY A 218 -2.99 -11.09 -17.83
C GLY A 218 -2.38 -12.48 -18.07
N ALA A 219 -1.58 -12.68 -19.12
CA ALA A 219 -1.05 -14.01 -19.47
C ALA A 219 0.17 -14.44 -18.63
N GLY A 220 0.72 -13.56 -17.81
CA GLY A 220 1.78 -13.86 -16.86
C GLY A 220 2.30 -12.65 -16.12
N TYR A 221 3.15 -12.90 -15.13
CA TYR A 221 3.79 -11.88 -14.32
C TYR A 221 5.24 -11.68 -14.75
N SER A 222 5.71 -10.45 -14.82
CA SER A 222 7.14 -10.13 -14.87
C SER A 222 7.39 -8.80 -14.17
N TYR A 223 8.39 -8.73 -13.29
CA TYR A 223 8.63 -7.51 -12.51
C TYR A 223 9.00 -6.34 -13.42
N SER A 224 8.23 -5.26 -13.37
CA SER A 224 8.29 -4.14 -14.32
C SER A 224 8.15 -2.79 -13.61
N SER A 225 9.15 -1.91 -13.71
CA SER A 225 9.02 -0.50 -13.32
C SER A 225 8.17 0.35 -14.28
N PRO A 226 8.18 0.13 -15.61
CA PRO A 226 7.31 0.84 -16.54
C PRO A 226 5.84 0.80 -16.15
N GLU A 227 5.33 -0.36 -15.72
CA GLU A 227 3.91 -0.57 -15.48
C GLU A 227 3.30 0.36 -14.41
N PRO A 228 3.80 0.39 -13.15
CA PRO A 228 3.31 1.34 -12.15
C PRO A 228 3.61 2.78 -12.53
N HIS A 229 4.65 3.06 -13.33
CA HIS A 229 4.83 4.41 -13.85
C HIS A 229 3.74 4.79 -14.86
N ILE A 230 3.35 3.91 -15.79
CA ILE A 230 2.23 4.15 -16.71
C ILE A 230 0.94 4.38 -15.92
N ALA A 231 0.71 3.65 -14.84
CA ALA A 231 -0.41 3.92 -13.93
C ALA A 231 -0.36 5.35 -13.34
N SER A 232 0.84 5.86 -13.03
CA SER A 232 1.00 7.27 -12.62
C SER A 232 0.75 8.28 -13.74
N ILE A 233 0.96 7.92 -15.00
CA ILE A 233 0.57 8.76 -16.15
C ILE A 233 -0.95 8.85 -16.25
N VAL A 234 -1.63 7.71 -16.14
CA VAL A 234 -3.11 7.66 -16.09
C VAL A 234 -3.63 8.49 -14.92
N LEU A 235 -2.99 8.40 -13.75
CA LEU A 235 -3.32 9.24 -12.61
C LEU A 235 -3.22 10.73 -12.92
N ARG A 236 -2.16 11.18 -13.58
CA ARG A 236 -2.00 12.59 -13.98
C ARG A 236 -3.11 13.04 -14.92
N HIS A 237 -3.48 12.23 -15.91
CA HIS A 237 -4.56 12.56 -16.85
C HIS A 237 -5.96 12.54 -16.19
N VAL A 238 -6.18 11.63 -15.23
CA VAL A 238 -7.46 11.53 -14.50
C VAL A 238 -7.60 12.58 -13.41
N THR A 239 -6.52 13.00 -12.75
CA THR A 239 -6.61 13.96 -11.63
C THR A 239 -6.29 15.38 -12.07
N GLY A 240 -5.48 15.55 -13.11
CA GLY A 240 -4.85 16.82 -13.48
C GLY A 240 -3.67 17.19 -12.58
N MET A 241 -3.19 16.29 -11.73
CA MET A 241 -2.13 16.54 -10.74
C MET A 241 -0.95 15.60 -10.93
N GLU A 242 0.27 16.13 -10.77
CA GLU A 242 1.49 15.33 -10.67
C GLU A 242 1.42 14.36 -9.47
N LEU A 243 2.06 13.20 -9.60
CA LEU A 243 1.96 12.12 -8.61
C LEU A 243 2.42 12.56 -7.21
N ASP A 244 3.52 13.30 -7.12
CA ASP A 244 4.05 13.81 -5.85
C ASP A 244 3.09 14.80 -5.19
N ARG A 245 2.48 15.70 -5.95
CA ARG A 245 1.45 16.64 -5.46
C ARG A 245 0.20 15.92 -5.01
N TYR A 246 -0.25 14.94 -5.76
CA TYR A 246 -1.43 14.15 -5.40
C TYR A 246 -1.20 13.36 -4.11
N ILE A 247 -0.02 12.75 -3.95
CA ILE A 247 0.39 12.10 -2.70
C ILE A 247 0.49 13.11 -1.56
N ASP A 248 1.03 14.31 -1.80
CA ASP A 248 1.14 15.33 -0.74
C ASP A 248 -0.23 15.68 -0.18
N GLU A 249 -1.15 16.08 -1.05
CA GLU A 249 -2.47 16.58 -0.64
C GLU A 249 -3.39 15.48 -0.09
N ARG A 250 -3.35 14.27 -0.67
CA ARG A 250 -4.32 13.22 -0.34
C ARG A 250 -3.80 12.17 0.64
N LEU A 251 -2.50 12.12 0.89
CA LEU A 251 -1.89 11.12 1.77
C LEU A 251 -0.98 11.76 2.81
N ALA A 252 0.06 12.50 2.40
CA ALA A 252 1.09 12.99 3.31
C ALA A 252 0.56 14.00 4.33
N GLN A 253 -0.16 15.04 3.88
CA GLN A 253 -0.74 16.05 4.75
C GLN A 253 -1.81 15.46 5.69
N PRO A 254 -2.78 14.65 5.21
CA PRO A 254 -3.74 13.99 6.11
C PRO A 254 -3.09 13.03 7.12
N MET A 255 -1.98 12.37 6.76
CA MET A 255 -1.24 11.49 7.67
C MET A 255 -0.28 12.23 8.59
N GLY A 256 -0.10 13.54 8.43
CA GLY A 256 0.80 14.33 9.26
C GLY A 256 2.28 14.01 9.05
N TRP A 257 2.67 13.69 7.81
CA TRP A 257 4.07 13.43 7.48
C TRP A 257 4.95 14.66 7.70
N GLY A 258 6.22 14.42 8.04
CA GLY A 258 7.24 15.46 8.03
C GLY A 258 7.70 15.80 6.61
N ALA A 259 8.91 16.36 6.51
CA ALA A 259 9.57 16.57 5.22
C ALA A 259 9.70 15.24 4.46
N TRP A 260 9.37 15.27 3.17
CA TRP A 260 9.48 14.12 2.26
C TRP A 260 9.70 14.62 0.83
N GLY A 261 10.02 13.72 -0.09
CA GLY A 261 10.12 14.08 -1.51
C GLY A 261 10.26 12.89 -2.44
N TYR A 262 10.62 13.18 -3.69
CA TYR A 262 11.01 12.18 -4.70
C TYR A 262 12.45 12.41 -5.16
N CYS A 263 13.18 11.35 -5.50
CA CYS A 263 14.52 11.45 -6.07
C CYS A 263 14.48 11.88 -7.55
N LEU A 264 14.15 13.16 -7.77
CA LEU A 264 14.00 13.79 -9.09
C LEU A 264 15.35 14.17 -9.71
N HIS A 265 16.39 14.42 -8.90
CA HIS A 265 17.70 14.84 -9.41
C HIS A 265 18.65 13.65 -9.57
N ARG A 266 18.99 13.30 -10.82
CA ARG A 266 19.84 12.15 -11.17
C ARG A 266 20.94 12.57 -12.14
N GLY A 267 22.20 12.55 -11.70
CA GLY A 267 23.35 12.78 -12.58
C GLY A 267 23.31 14.09 -13.37
N GLY A 268 22.90 15.19 -12.71
CA GLY A 268 22.75 16.51 -13.34
C GLY A 268 21.50 16.69 -14.19
N PHE A 269 20.60 15.70 -14.22
CA PHE A 269 19.29 15.79 -14.87
C PHE A 269 18.18 15.82 -13.82
N THR A 270 17.20 16.69 -14.01
CA THR A 270 15.98 16.72 -13.18
C THR A 270 14.86 16.05 -13.95
N LEU A 271 14.31 14.98 -13.38
CA LEU A 271 13.17 14.28 -13.96
C LEU A 271 11.96 15.24 -14.01
N PRO A 272 11.21 15.25 -15.12
CA PRO A 272 10.03 16.11 -15.24
C PRO A 272 8.87 15.64 -14.36
N HIS A 273 8.84 14.34 -14.03
CA HIS A 273 7.75 13.70 -13.28
C HIS A 273 8.31 12.83 -12.16
N ALA A 274 7.57 12.73 -11.06
CA ALA A 274 7.80 11.69 -10.07
C ALA A 274 7.62 10.31 -10.71
N ASN A 275 8.63 9.45 -10.59
CA ASN A 275 8.58 8.12 -11.18
C ASN A 275 7.65 7.21 -10.36
N GLY A 276 6.47 6.91 -10.90
CA GLY A 276 5.52 5.95 -10.29
C GLY A 276 6.11 4.56 -10.00
N ALA A 277 7.28 4.23 -10.57
CA ALA A 277 8.00 3.01 -10.25
C ALA A 277 8.77 3.02 -8.94
N GLY A 278 8.90 4.15 -8.24
CA GLY A 278 9.66 4.18 -7.00
C GLY A 278 10.27 5.53 -6.63
N SER A 279 11.23 5.48 -5.71
CA SER A 279 12.05 6.62 -5.31
C SER A 279 11.33 7.80 -4.67
N ILE A 280 10.17 7.53 -4.08
CA ILE A 280 9.68 8.36 -2.97
C ILE A 280 10.68 8.23 -1.80
N ALA A 281 10.85 9.30 -1.05
CA ALA A 281 11.78 9.42 0.06
C ALA A 281 11.05 9.97 1.28
N VAL A 282 10.67 9.08 2.20
CA VAL A 282 9.82 9.36 3.36
C VAL A 282 10.59 9.01 4.63
N HIS A 283 10.36 9.73 5.73
CA HIS A 283 10.91 9.31 7.03
C HIS A 283 10.38 7.92 7.40
N ALA A 284 11.19 7.15 8.12
CA ALA A 284 10.80 5.79 8.52
C ALA A 284 9.52 5.77 9.38
N THR A 285 9.34 6.78 10.24
CA THR A 285 8.17 6.90 11.14
C THR A 285 6.89 7.29 10.41
N ASP A 286 7.02 8.08 9.34
CA ASP A 286 5.93 8.45 8.43
C ASP A 286 5.49 7.24 7.58
N ALA A 287 6.45 6.45 7.07
CA ALA A 287 6.15 5.21 6.35
C ALA A 287 5.41 4.16 7.22
N LEU A 288 5.68 4.11 8.53
CA LEU A 288 4.94 3.23 9.45
C LEU A 288 3.47 3.64 9.61
N ARG A 289 3.13 4.93 9.45
CA ARG A 289 1.74 5.39 9.58
C ARG A 289 0.86 4.73 8.54
N LEU A 290 1.39 4.58 7.33
CA LEU A 290 0.73 3.84 6.27
C LEU A 290 0.54 2.36 6.65
N GLY A 291 1.61 1.67 7.07
CA GLY A 291 1.54 0.26 7.44
C GLY A 291 0.60 -0.04 8.60
N TYR A 292 0.31 0.95 9.45
CA TYR A 292 -0.63 0.83 10.56
C TYR A 292 -2.10 1.01 10.18
N CYS A 293 -2.38 1.62 9.02
CA CYS A 293 -3.73 1.75 8.46
C CYS A 293 -4.18 0.54 7.63
N LEU A 294 -3.27 -0.40 7.34
CA LEU A 294 -3.51 -1.61 6.54
C LEU A 294 -3.74 -2.82 7.44
#